data_AF-A0A963TGE6-F1
#
_entry.id   AF-A0A963TGE6-F1
#
_cell.length_a   1.000
_cell.length_b   1.000
_cell.length_c   1.000
_cell.angle_alpha   90.00
_cell.angle_beta   90.00
_cell.angle_gamma   90.00
#
_symmetry.space_group_name_H-M   'P 1'
#
loop_
_entity.id
_entity.type
_entity.pdbx_description
1 polymer ?
#
loop_
_entity_poly.entity_id
_entity_poly.type
_entity_poly.pdbx_seq_one_letter_code
_entity_poly.pdbx_strand_id
1 'polypeptide(L)'
;LTLTVWIVLWVALTLAVAILGNLWRGLDPWTGPVRAVRRALGRTGGIGLARLGHWPAVAGYMAFAWFEIVSLAPADPAVLARTALVYWIAVFVLAVAEGEDWIEQGEFLTVYFGFVSKIAPLWADRREGSLTFRLGWPGAQIVAMAPLTLSQAAFVTAVLASVSFDGLHETFWWLARIGINPLDVPGRSAVVGVNTAGLFLTWAVMSALIAAAIRAELALSGPSAPAFAAAAGPYVLSFLPIATGYHVAHYLVALLTSGQYVLVALNDPFHLEWALLGLPEHWVGFGFLTQHDSVRLIWQAHWAIILSAHLLAVLLAAHIARKTGVHTRRIAQLPVAALMVLYTVFGLWLLSSPAAG
;
A
#
# COMPACT_ATOMS: atom_id res chain seq x y z
N LEU A 1 -14.93 4.11 14.62
CA LEU A 1 -14.38 2.95 13.88
C LEU A 1 -14.03 3.29 12.43
N THR A 2 -14.96 3.78 11.62
CA THR A 2 -14.72 4.11 10.20
C THR A 2 -13.52 5.04 9.98
N LEU A 3 -13.47 6.18 10.68
CA LEU A 3 -12.31 7.08 10.65
C LEU A 3 -11.02 6.42 11.14
N THR A 4 -11.11 5.57 12.16
CA THR A 4 -9.96 4.86 12.72
C THR A 4 -9.34 3.90 11.70
N VAL A 5 -10.16 3.12 10.99
CA VAL A 5 -9.65 2.16 10.00
C VAL A 5 -9.18 2.88 8.74
N TRP A 6 -10.03 3.71 8.14
CA TRP A 6 -9.73 4.28 6.82
C TRP A 6 -8.77 5.46 6.90
N ILE A 7 -8.89 6.33 7.91
CA ILE A 7 -8.04 7.53 7.97
C ILE A 7 -6.82 7.31 8.85
N VAL A 8 -7.00 6.81 10.07
CA VAL A 8 -5.87 6.66 11.01
C VAL A 8 -4.97 5.49 10.61
N LEU A 9 -5.54 4.29 10.45
CA LEU A 9 -4.78 3.08 10.15
C LEU A 9 -4.34 3.02 8.68
N TRP A 10 -5.25 3.23 7.72
CA TRP A 10 -4.93 2.99 6.32
C TRP A 10 -4.19 4.16 5.64
N VAL A 11 -4.49 5.40 6.00
CA VAL A 11 -3.88 6.59 5.38
C VAL A 11 -2.76 7.18 6.24
N ALA A 12 -3.08 7.66 7.44
CA ALA A 12 -2.14 8.39 8.29
C ALA A 12 -0.98 7.51 8.77
N LEU A 13 -1.26 6.27 9.20
CA LEU A 13 -0.20 5.35 9.62
C LEU A 13 0.67 4.91 8.45
N THR A 14 0.12 4.74 7.24
CA THR A 14 0.93 4.47 6.04
C THR A 14 1.92 5.60 5.77
N LEU A 15 1.45 6.86 5.82
CA LEU A 15 2.32 8.03 5.70
C LEU A 15 3.38 8.08 6.80
N ALA A 16 2.97 7.85 8.06
CA ALA A 16 3.89 7.83 9.19
C ALA A 16 4.94 6.73 9.05
N VAL A 17 4.55 5.51 8.63
CA VAL A 17 5.47 4.39 8.40
C VAL A 17 6.42 4.66 7.24
N ALA A 18 5.93 5.31 6.17
CA ALA A 18 6.76 5.70 5.03
C ALA A 18 7.82 6.75 5.38
N ILE A 19 7.68 7.45 6.51
CA ILE A 19 8.61 8.50 6.96
C ILE A 19 9.48 8.03 8.14
N LEU A 20 8.88 7.33 9.11
CA LEU A 20 9.44 7.02 10.43
C LEU A 20 9.84 5.54 10.62
N GLY A 21 9.61 4.70 9.61
CA GLY A 21 9.93 3.28 9.65
C GLY A 21 8.80 2.43 10.24
N ASN A 22 9.09 1.19 10.63
CA ASN A 22 8.04 0.21 10.96
C ASN A 22 7.41 0.45 12.34
N LEU A 23 6.48 1.40 12.41
CA LEU A 23 5.67 1.69 13.62
C LEU A 23 4.70 0.55 13.95
N TRP A 24 4.22 -0.18 12.93
CA TRP A 24 3.25 -1.26 13.07
C TRP A 24 3.72 -2.38 13.99
N ARG A 25 5.02 -2.69 13.99
CA ARG A 25 5.62 -3.71 14.87
C ARG A 25 5.36 -3.47 16.37
N GLY A 26 5.11 -2.23 16.79
CA GLY A 26 4.75 -1.92 18.18
C GLY A 26 3.24 -1.86 18.43
N LEU A 27 2.44 -1.81 17.37
CA LEU A 27 1.00 -1.59 17.40
C LEU A 27 0.19 -2.85 17.07
N ASP A 28 0.82 -3.90 16.56
CA ASP A 28 0.11 -5.08 16.08
C ASP A 28 -0.72 -5.74 17.20
N PRO A 29 -2.01 -6.00 16.97
CA PRO A 29 -2.92 -6.47 18.01
C PRO A 29 -2.88 -7.99 18.23
N TRP A 30 -1.89 -8.71 17.67
CA TRP A 30 -1.85 -10.18 17.71
C TRP A 30 -0.68 -10.75 18.48
N THR A 31 0.52 -10.18 18.37
CA THR A 31 1.75 -10.77 18.93
C THR A 31 1.61 -11.07 20.43
N GLY A 32 1.11 -10.12 21.21
CA GLY A 32 0.87 -10.30 22.64
C GLY A 32 -0.15 -11.41 22.95
N PRO A 33 -1.40 -11.31 22.45
CA PRO A 33 -2.43 -12.34 22.64
C PRO A 33 -2.02 -13.74 22.17
N VAL A 34 -1.41 -13.86 20.98
CA VAL A 34 -0.97 -15.14 20.41
C VAL A 34 0.07 -15.79 21.32
N ARG A 35 1.07 -15.03 21.77
CA ARG A 35 2.09 -15.51 22.69
C ARG A 35 1.48 -16.01 24.01
N ALA A 36 0.54 -15.26 24.57
CA ALA A 36 -0.12 -15.62 25.83
C ALA A 36 -0.90 -16.93 25.70
N VAL A 37 -1.70 -17.08 24.65
CA VAL A 37 -2.52 -18.29 24.44
C VAL A 37 -1.65 -19.50 24.08
N ARG A 38 -0.63 -19.35 23.23
CA ARG A 38 0.28 -20.45 22.92
C ARG A 38 1.01 -20.97 24.16
N ARG A 39 1.46 -20.06 25.04
CA ARG A 39 2.05 -20.42 26.34
C ARG A 39 1.06 -21.17 27.22
N ALA A 40 -0.17 -20.68 27.35
CA ALA A 40 -1.22 -21.32 28.14
C ALA A 40 -1.58 -22.72 27.62
N LEU A 41 -1.54 -22.93 26.30
CA LEU A 41 -1.81 -24.21 25.65
C LEU A 41 -0.59 -25.14 25.57
N GLY A 42 0.59 -24.72 26.02
CA GLY A 42 1.84 -25.48 25.86
C GLY A 42 2.22 -25.74 24.39
N ARG A 43 1.75 -24.91 23.45
CA ARG A 43 1.97 -25.11 22.02
C ARG A 43 3.32 -24.56 21.58
N THR A 44 4.18 -25.44 21.07
CA THR A 44 5.50 -25.10 20.53
C THR A 44 5.63 -25.32 19.02
N GLY A 45 4.83 -26.23 18.43
CA GLY A 45 4.84 -26.52 17.00
C GLY A 45 3.95 -25.59 16.16
N GLY A 46 4.04 -25.76 14.83
CA GLY A 46 3.17 -25.13 13.85
C GLY A 46 2.42 -26.16 13.01
N ILE A 47 1.37 -25.73 12.29
CA ILE A 47 0.58 -26.56 11.38
C ILE A 47 1.13 -26.56 9.94
N GLY A 48 2.23 -25.84 9.72
CA GLY A 48 2.94 -25.76 8.44
C GLY A 48 2.42 -24.67 7.51
N LEU A 49 1.79 -23.60 8.01
CA LEU A 49 1.44 -22.42 7.19
C LEU A 49 2.67 -21.70 6.64
N ALA A 50 3.83 -21.76 7.31
CA ALA A 50 5.07 -21.14 6.83
C ALA A 50 5.48 -21.59 5.42
N ARG A 51 5.08 -22.81 5.00
CA ARG A 51 5.34 -23.33 3.64
C ARG A 51 4.63 -22.54 2.54
N LEU A 52 3.60 -21.78 2.89
CA LEU A 52 2.84 -20.94 1.95
C LEU A 52 3.53 -19.60 1.67
N GLY A 53 4.63 -19.29 2.37
CA GLY A 53 5.30 -18.00 2.27
C GLY A 53 4.31 -16.85 2.52
N HIS A 54 4.29 -15.87 1.61
CA HIS A 54 3.44 -14.68 1.75
C HIS A 54 2.10 -14.80 1.02
N TRP A 55 1.75 -15.96 0.46
CA TRP A 55 0.45 -16.13 -0.22
C TRP A 55 -0.76 -15.86 0.69
N PRO A 56 -0.75 -16.22 2.00
CA PRO A 56 -1.83 -15.82 2.90
C PRO A 56 -1.96 -14.29 3.03
N ALA A 57 -0.84 -13.57 3.09
CA ALA A 57 -0.85 -12.11 3.11
C ALA A 57 -1.36 -11.52 1.77
N VAL A 58 -0.99 -12.11 0.62
CA VAL A 58 -1.54 -11.71 -0.69
C VAL A 58 -3.05 -11.88 -0.73
N ALA A 59 -3.56 -13.02 -0.26
CA ALA A 59 -4.99 -13.28 -0.20
C ALA A 59 -5.71 -12.31 0.77
N GLY A 60 -5.13 -12.06 1.95
CA GLY A 60 -5.63 -11.10 2.91
C GLY A 60 -5.67 -9.67 2.35
N TYR A 61 -4.61 -9.25 1.67
CA TYR A 61 -4.54 -7.95 1.02
C TYR A 61 -5.58 -7.80 -0.09
N MET A 62 -5.72 -8.79 -0.97
CA MET A 62 -6.72 -8.74 -2.04
C MET A 62 -8.15 -8.74 -1.49
N ALA A 63 -8.41 -9.44 -0.39
CA ALA A 63 -9.70 -9.39 0.30
C ALA A 63 -9.95 -8.01 0.92
N PHE A 64 -8.92 -7.39 1.52
CA PHE A 64 -9.00 -6.02 2.04
C PHE A 64 -9.26 -5.00 0.92
N ALA A 65 -8.48 -5.04 -0.16
CA ALA A 65 -8.65 -4.16 -1.33
C ALA A 65 -10.02 -4.35 -1.99
N TRP A 66 -10.51 -5.59 -2.11
CA TRP A 66 -11.87 -5.84 -2.60
C TRP A 66 -12.93 -5.26 -1.66
N PHE A 67 -12.73 -5.42 -0.34
CA PHE A 67 -13.66 -4.88 0.64
C PHE A 67 -13.74 -3.35 0.55
N GLU A 68 -12.59 -2.67 0.52
CA GLU A 68 -12.48 -1.23 0.36
C GLU A 68 -13.10 -0.74 -0.95
N ILE A 69 -12.62 -1.26 -2.08
CA ILE A 69 -12.88 -0.69 -3.41
C ILE A 69 -14.22 -1.17 -3.97
N VAL A 70 -14.63 -2.42 -3.71
CA VAL A 70 -15.71 -3.08 -4.44
C VAL A 70 -16.94 -3.40 -3.60
N SER A 71 -16.78 -3.66 -2.29
CA SER A 71 -17.91 -4.07 -1.45
C SER A 71 -19.02 -3.02 -1.40
N LEU A 72 -20.24 -3.42 -1.05
CA LEU A 72 -21.41 -2.54 -1.10
C LEU A 72 -21.33 -1.34 -0.15
N ALA A 73 -20.77 -1.53 1.04
CA ALA A 73 -20.81 -0.54 2.11
C ALA A 73 -19.55 -0.58 3.01
N PRO A 74 -18.36 -0.26 2.47
CA PRO A 74 -17.10 -0.29 3.22
C PRO A 74 -17.04 0.75 4.35
N ALA A 75 -17.84 1.82 4.25
CA ALA A 75 -17.92 2.88 5.25
C ALA A 75 -18.97 2.63 6.34
N ASP A 76 -19.85 1.63 6.19
CA ASP A 76 -20.85 1.30 7.20
C ASP A 76 -20.17 0.79 8.48
N PRO A 77 -20.38 1.44 9.64
CA PRO A 77 -19.65 1.08 10.86
C PRO A 77 -19.90 -0.34 11.33
N ALA A 78 -21.12 -0.88 11.14
CA ALA A 78 -21.48 -2.21 11.63
C ALA A 78 -20.91 -3.32 10.72
N VAL A 79 -20.96 -3.12 9.40
CA VAL A 79 -20.30 -3.99 8.42
C VAL A 79 -18.79 -3.99 8.68
N LEU A 80 -18.18 -2.81 8.80
CA LEU A 80 -16.75 -2.68 9.04
C LEU A 80 -16.33 -3.34 10.37
N ALA A 81 -17.08 -3.16 11.45
CA ALA A 81 -16.82 -3.80 12.73
C ALA A 81 -16.84 -5.32 12.64
N ARG A 82 -17.85 -5.89 11.96
CA ARG A 82 -17.94 -7.34 11.76
C ARG A 82 -16.79 -7.86 10.91
N THR A 83 -16.47 -7.20 9.79
CA THR A 83 -15.36 -7.59 8.93
C THR A 83 -14.01 -7.53 9.67
N ALA A 84 -13.75 -6.45 10.40
CA ALA A 84 -12.53 -6.30 11.20
C ALA A 84 -12.42 -7.37 12.30
N LEU A 85 -13.52 -7.70 12.97
CA LEU A 85 -13.55 -8.75 13.99
C LEU A 85 -13.27 -10.13 13.38
N VAL A 86 -13.91 -10.48 12.26
CA VAL A 86 -13.68 -11.74 11.56
C VAL A 86 -12.23 -11.86 11.12
N TYR A 87 -11.68 -10.79 10.53
CA TYR A 87 -10.28 -10.73 10.14
C TYR A 87 -9.34 -10.90 11.34
N TRP A 88 -9.58 -10.19 12.45
CA TRP A 88 -8.76 -10.31 13.66
C TRP A 88 -8.79 -11.73 14.22
N ILE A 89 -9.97 -12.36 14.33
CA ILE A 89 -10.12 -13.73 14.83
C ILE A 89 -9.42 -14.72 13.90
N ALA A 90 -9.56 -14.57 12.58
CA ALA A 90 -8.95 -15.46 11.62
C ALA A 90 -7.41 -15.44 11.74
N VAL A 91 -6.80 -14.25 11.74
CA VAL A 91 -5.36 -14.09 11.92
C VAL A 91 -4.92 -14.64 13.28
N PHE A 92 -5.66 -14.32 14.35
CA PHE A 92 -5.36 -14.78 15.70
C PHE A 92 -5.34 -16.31 15.79
N VAL A 93 -6.36 -17.00 15.26
CA VAL A 93 -6.44 -18.47 15.28
C VAL A 93 -5.31 -19.09 14.48
N LEU A 94 -5.03 -18.57 13.28
CA LEU A 94 -3.94 -19.08 12.43
C LEU A 94 -2.57 -18.88 13.07
N ALA A 95 -2.32 -17.72 13.68
CA ALA A 95 -1.08 -17.43 14.39
C ALA A 95 -0.94 -18.25 15.69
N VAL A 96 -2.03 -18.51 16.43
CA VAL A 96 -2.00 -19.45 17.57
C VAL A 96 -1.69 -20.87 17.12
N ALA A 97 -2.21 -21.30 15.96
CA ALA A 97 -1.96 -22.62 15.41
C ALA A 97 -0.52 -22.77 14.86
N GLU A 98 -0.02 -21.78 14.12
CA GLU A 98 1.29 -21.83 13.48
C GLU A 98 2.44 -21.37 14.38
N GLY A 99 2.30 -20.20 14.99
CA GLY A 99 3.37 -19.49 15.71
C GLY A 99 3.26 -17.99 15.48
N GLU A 100 3.70 -17.20 16.46
CA GLU A 100 3.70 -15.72 16.35
C GLU A 100 4.56 -15.21 15.19
N ASP A 101 5.67 -15.89 14.87
CA ASP A 101 6.56 -15.52 13.75
C ASP A 101 5.88 -15.63 12.38
N TRP A 102 4.77 -16.37 12.27
CA TRP A 102 4.00 -16.46 11.02
C TRP A 102 3.34 -15.13 10.66
N ILE A 103 3.07 -14.26 11.63
CA ILE A 103 2.44 -12.95 11.41
C ILE A 103 3.27 -12.11 10.41
N GLU A 104 4.60 -12.16 10.51
CA GLU A 104 5.53 -11.45 9.61
C GLU A 104 5.45 -11.91 8.15
N GLN A 105 4.81 -13.05 7.85
CA GLN A 105 4.68 -13.60 6.51
C GLN A 105 3.23 -13.68 6.03
N GLY A 106 2.30 -14.04 6.92
CA GLY A 106 0.93 -14.38 6.58
C GLY A 106 -0.10 -13.28 6.84
N GLU A 107 0.22 -12.29 7.66
CA GLU A 107 -0.68 -11.20 8.01
C GLU A 107 -0.40 -9.98 7.12
N PHE A 108 -1.41 -9.57 6.34
CA PHE A 108 -1.22 -8.57 5.28
C PHE A 108 -0.83 -7.17 5.78
N LEU A 109 -1.34 -6.68 6.92
CA LEU A 109 -0.96 -5.35 7.43
C LEU A 109 0.50 -5.34 7.88
N THR A 110 0.94 -6.42 8.53
CA THR A 110 2.33 -6.63 8.95
C THR A 110 3.26 -6.65 7.75
N VAL A 111 2.89 -7.40 6.70
CA VAL A 111 3.66 -7.44 5.45
C VAL A 111 3.64 -6.09 4.74
N TYR A 112 2.48 -5.43 4.66
CA TYR A 112 2.29 -4.12 4.02
C TYR A 112 3.15 -3.05 4.68
N PHE A 113 2.98 -2.81 5.99
CA PHE A 113 3.77 -1.83 6.72
C PHE A 113 5.24 -2.22 6.80
N GLY A 114 5.54 -3.53 6.85
CA GLY A 114 6.88 -4.07 6.73
C GLY A 114 7.57 -3.62 5.44
N PHE A 115 6.89 -3.71 4.29
CA PHE A 115 7.40 -3.20 3.01
C PHE A 115 7.45 -1.67 2.96
N VAL A 116 6.35 -0.96 3.27
CA VAL A 116 6.31 0.51 3.24
C VAL A 116 7.43 1.13 4.09
N SER A 117 7.72 0.54 5.25
CA SER A 117 8.80 1.02 6.14
C SER A 117 10.20 1.00 5.52
N LYS A 118 10.44 0.24 4.45
CA LYS A 118 11.74 0.15 3.77
C LYS A 118 12.06 1.39 2.95
N ILE A 119 11.05 2.21 2.67
CA ILE A 119 11.23 3.51 2.01
C ILE A 119 11.68 4.57 3.01
N ALA A 120 11.41 4.38 4.30
CA ALA A 120 11.57 5.43 5.30
C ALA A 120 13.00 5.98 5.40
N PRO A 121 13.19 7.32 5.36
CA PRO A 121 14.47 7.94 5.62
C PRO A 121 14.89 7.83 7.09
N LEU A 122 13.92 7.76 8.01
CA LEU A 122 14.15 7.50 9.43
C LEU A 122 13.68 6.08 9.74
N TRP A 123 14.53 5.29 10.38
CA TRP A 123 14.14 3.96 10.85
C TRP A 123 14.91 3.55 12.10
N ALA A 124 14.38 2.58 12.83
CA ALA A 124 15.07 1.95 13.94
C ALA A 124 15.58 0.56 13.54
N ASP A 125 16.87 0.31 13.74
CA ASP A 125 17.50 -1.01 13.59
C ASP A 125 17.70 -1.61 14.99
N ARG A 126 17.15 -2.80 15.21
CA ARG A 126 17.23 -3.51 16.49
C ARG A 126 18.14 -4.71 16.34
N ARG A 127 19.33 -4.64 16.94
CA ARG A 127 20.32 -5.73 16.95
C ARG A 127 20.72 -6.02 18.38
N GLU A 128 20.66 -7.28 18.78
CA GLU A 128 21.20 -7.78 20.06
C GLU A 128 20.80 -6.95 21.29
N GLY A 129 19.53 -6.53 21.36
CA GLY A 129 19.00 -5.74 22.49
C GLY A 129 19.27 -4.24 22.43
N SER A 130 20.07 -3.76 21.47
CA SER A 130 20.24 -2.33 21.19
C SER A 130 19.23 -1.82 20.15
N LEU A 131 18.67 -0.64 20.39
CA LEU A 131 17.83 0.09 19.45
C LEU A 131 18.63 1.27 18.90
N THR A 132 18.94 1.24 17.60
CA THR A 132 19.68 2.32 16.94
C THR A 132 18.78 3.05 15.97
N PHE A 133 18.63 4.35 16.15
CA PHE A 133 17.94 5.21 15.19
C PHE A 133 18.88 5.58 14.05
N ARG A 134 18.40 5.45 12.82
CA ARG A 134 19.16 5.73 11.61
C ARG A 134 18.41 6.76 10.79
N LEU A 135 19.16 7.74 10.29
CA LEU A 135 18.74 8.66 9.24
C LEU A 135 19.52 8.33 7.98
N GLY A 136 18.83 8.17 6.87
CA GLY A 136 19.43 7.82 5.59
C GLY A 136 18.57 8.24 4.41
N TRP A 137 19.03 7.90 3.22
CA TRP A 137 18.30 8.21 2.00
C TRP A 137 17.03 7.36 1.91
N PRO A 138 15.89 7.91 1.45
CA PRO A 138 14.68 7.14 1.23
C PRO A 138 14.97 5.90 0.36
N GLY A 139 14.45 4.73 0.76
CA GLY A 139 14.68 3.47 0.05
C GLY A 139 16.08 2.87 0.23
N ALA A 140 16.97 3.42 1.07
CA ALA A 140 18.29 2.84 1.32
C ALA A 140 18.21 1.39 1.86
N GLN A 141 17.17 1.08 2.63
CA GLN A 141 16.94 -0.28 3.14
C GLN A 141 16.64 -1.26 2.00
N ILE A 142 15.95 -0.83 0.95
CA ILE A 142 15.57 -1.67 -0.20
C ILE A 142 16.80 -2.25 -0.90
N VAL A 143 17.85 -1.44 -1.06
CA VAL A 143 19.11 -1.86 -1.70
C VAL A 143 19.83 -2.97 -0.93
N ALA A 144 19.63 -3.01 0.40
CA ALA A 144 20.21 -4.01 1.28
C ALA A 144 19.35 -5.27 1.43
N MET A 145 18.11 -5.27 0.93
CA MET A 145 17.21 -6.42 1.03
C MET A 145 17.68 -7.59 0.17
N ALA A 146 17.35 -8.80 0.63
CA ALA A 146 17.43 -9.99 -0.18
C ALA A 146 16.44 -9.90 -1.37
N PRO A 147 16.71 -10.60 -2.48
CA PRO A 147 15.74 -10.80 -3.56
C PRO A 147 14.37 -11.25 -3.04
N LEU A 148 13.29 -10.64 -3.55
CA LEU A 148 11.94 -11.08 -3.20
C LEU A 148 11.66 -12.49 -3.71
N THR A 149 10.95 -13.26 -2.89
CA THR A 149 10.27 -14.48 -3.33
C THR A 149 9.11 -14.15 -4.27
N LEU A 150 8.60 -15.15 -5.00
CA LEU A 150 7.44 -14.98 -5.87
C LEU A 150 6.22 -14.42 -5.12
N SER A 151 5.92 -14.95 -3.93
CA SER A 151 4.78 -14.49 -3.13
C SER A 151 4.93 -13.03 -2.66
N GLN A 152 6.15 -12.58 -2.37
CA GLN A 152 6.41 -11.19 -2.01
C GLN A 152 6.32 -10.26 -3.21
N ALA A 153 6.83 -10.69 -4.37
CA ALA A 153 6.68 -9.94 -5.61
C ALA A 153 5.20 -9.78 -5.99
N ALA A 154 4.42 -10.87 -5.86
CA ALA A 154 2.97 -10.86 -6.07
C ALA A 154 2.25 -9.91 -5.10
N PHE A 155 2.68 -9.83 -3.84
CA PHE A 155 2.16 -8.88 -2.86
C PHE A 155 2.44 -7.43 -3.29
N VAL A 156 3.68 -7.10 -3.64
CA VAL A 156 4.05 -5.74 -4.07
C VAL A 156 3.28 -5.32 -5.33
N THR A 157 3.12 -6.22 -6.31
CA THR A 157 2.32 -5.90 -7.51
C THR A 157 0.82 -5.83 -7.22
N ALA A 158 0.31 -6.56 -6.22
CA ALA A 158 -1.07 -6.45 -5.77
C ALA A 158 -1.33 -5.07 -5.14
N VAL A 159 -0.41 -4.58 -4.31
CA VAL A 159 -0.51 -3.24 -3.72
C VAL A 159 -0.52 -2.16 -4.80
N LEU A 160 0.40 -2.24 -5.75
CA LEU A 160 0.47 -1.30 -6.86
C LEU A 160 -0.81 -1.33 -7.74
N ALA A 161 -1.35 -2.52 -7.98
CA ALA A 161 -2.53 -2.70 -8.80
C ALA A 161 -3.82 -2.25 -8.12
N SER A 162 -3.99 -2.53 -6.82
CA SER A 162 -5.20 -2.13 -6.10
C SER A 162 -5.35 -0.62 -6.07
N VAL A 163 -4.27 0.11 -5.77
CA VAL A 163 -4.33 1.57 -5.70
C VAL A 163 -4.55 2.18 -7.09
N SER A 164 -4.00 1.56 -8.15
CA SER A 164 -4.30 1.96 -9.54
C SER A 164 -5.77 1.79 -9.87
N PHE A 165 -6.34 0.65 -9.46
CA PHE A 165 -7.72 0.35 -9.73
C PHE A 165 -8.65 1.22 -8.88
N ASP A 166 -8.25 1.56 -7.66
CA ASP A 166 -8.95 2.52 -6.80
C ASP A 166 -9.10 3.87 -7.52
N GLY A 167 -8.00 4.45 -7.99
CA GLY A 167 -8.09 5.67 -8.80
C GLY A 167 -8.85 5.50 -10.12
N LEU A 168 -8.72 4.36 -10.80
CA LEU A 168 -9.34 4.13 -12.11
C LEU A 168 -10.85 3.99 -12.03
N HIS A 169 -11.37 3.22 -11.06
CA HIS A 169 -12.77 2.82 -11.03
C HIS A 169 -13.72 3.99 -10.76
N GLU A 170 -13.22 5.07 -10.16
CA GLU A 170 -13.98 6.30 -9.89
C GLU A 170 -14.04 7.22 -11.11
N THR A 171 -13.14 7.05 -12.09
CA THR A 171 -13.07 7.95 -13.24
C THR A 171 -14.32 7.87 -14.13
N PHE A 172 -14.70 9.02 -14.71
CA PHE A 172 -15.75 9.09 -15.72
C PHE A 172 -15.46 8.17 -16.92
N TRP A 173 -14.18 7.99 -17.26
CA TRP A 173 -13.75 7.09 -18.34
C TRP A 173 -14.11 5.64 -18.04
N TRP A 174 -13.83 5.15 -16.82
CA TRP A 174 -14.15 3.79 -16.43
C TRP A 174 -15.65 3.56 -16.43
N LEU A 175 -16.40 4.46 -15.78
CA LEU A 175 -17.87 4.39 -15.69
C LEU A 175 -18.51 4.36 -17.08
N ALA A 176 -18.10 5.25 -17.99
CA ALA A 176 -18.58 5.25 -19.36
C ALA A 176 -18.23 3.92 -20.09
N ARG A 177 -17.05 3.35 -19.84
CA ARG A 177 -16.61 2.10 -20.47
C ARG A 177 -17.43 0.89 -20.04
N ILE A 178 -17.95 0.90 -18.82
CA ILE A 178 -18.85 -0.13 -18.27
C ILE A 178 -20.34 0.19 -18.48
N GLY A 179 -20.66 1.27 -19.23
CA GLY A 179 -22.03 1.65 -19.57
C GLY A 179 -22.79 2.38 -18.46
N ILE A 180 -22.08 2.92 -17.47
CA ILE A 180 -22.66 3.71 -16.36
C ILE A 180 -22.53 5.19 -16.69
N ASN A 181 -23.63 5.93 -16.54
CA ASN A 181 -23.62 7.38 -16.62
C ASN A 181 -22.87 7.94 -15.38
N PRO A 182 -21.73 8.63 -15.54
CA PRO A 182 -20.98 9.15 -14.40
C PRO A 182 -21.74 10.20 -13.58
N LEU A 183 -22.76 10.83 -14.17
CA LEU A 183 -23.61 11.83 -13.51
C LEU A 183 -24.84 11.22 -12.82
N ASP A 184 -25.09 9.93 -13.01
CA ASP A 184 -26.24 9.21 -12.45
C ASP A 184 -25.83 7.76 -12.14
N VAL A 185 -25.01 7.60 -11.11
CA VAL A 185 -24.44 6.30 -10.72
C VAL A 185 -25.52 5.47 -9.99
N PRO A 186 -25.92 4.29 -10.47
CA PRO A 186 -27.01 3.47 -9.91
C PRO A 186 -26.66 2.79 -8.57
N GLY A 187 -25.58 3.20 -7.92
CA GLY A 187 -25.05 2.62 -6.68
C GLY A 187 -24.05 1.47 -6.91
N ARG A 188 -23.35 1.09 -5.83
CA ARG A 188 -22.24 0.11 -5.86
C ARG A 188 -22.69 -1.30 -6.26
N SER A 189 -23.95 -1.68 -5.98
CA SER A 189 -24.52 -2.99 -6.31
C SER A 189 -24.50 -3.29 -7.81
N ALA A 190 -24.70 -2.28 -8.66
CA ALA A 190 -24.70 -2.43 -10.11
C ALA A 190 -23.31 -2.74 -10.69
N VAL A 191 -22.24 -2.37 -9.97
CA VAL A 191 -20.85 -2.43 -10.47
C VAL A 191 -19.97 -3.44 -9.74
N VAL A 192 -20.46 -4.13 -8.70
CA VAL A 192 -19.67 -5.10 -7.92
C VAL A 192 -19.00 -6.14 -8.80
N GLY A 193 -19.74 -6.77 -9.73
CA GLY A 193 -19.19 -7.83 -10.59
C GLY A 193 -18.07 -7.31 -11.49
N VAL A 194 -18.32 -6.21 -12.21
CA VAL A 194 -17.33 -5.64 -13.14
C VAL A 194 -16.12 -5.05 -12.41
N ASN A 195 -16.32 -4.43 -11.25
CA ASN A 195 -15.21 -3.89 -10.46
C ASN A 195 -14.41 -5.00 -9.76
N THR A 196 -15.04 -6.12 -9.38
CA THR A 196 -14.31 -7.31 -8.91
C THR A 196 -13.38 -7.82 -10.00
N ALA A 197 -13.91 -8.03 -11.22
CA ALA A 197 -13.09 -8.46 -12.36
C ALA A 197 -12.01 -7.43 -12.71
N GLY A 198 -12.34 -6.13 -12.65
CA GLY A 198 -11.42 -5.02 -12.88
C GLY A 198 -10.22 -5.02 -11.94
N LEU A 199 -10.45 -5.25 -10.64
CA LEU A 199 -9.39 -5.34 -9.63
C LEU A 199 -8.40 -6.47 -9.94
N PHE A 200 -8.89 -7.69 -10.17
CA PHE A 200 -8.02 -8.83 -10.49
C PHE A 200 -7.36 -8.72 -11.87
N LEU A 201 -8.07 -8.17 -12.86
CA LEU A 201 -7.50 -7.92 -14.18
C LEU A 201 -6.38 -6.89 -14.12
N THR A 202 -6.56 -5.82 -13.34
CA THR A 202 -5.53 -4.79 -13.14
C THR A 202 -4.29 -5.40 -12.50
N TRP A 203 -4.46 -6.28 -11.51
CA TRP A 203 -3.33 -7.00 -10.91
C TRP A 203 -2.60 -7.91 -11.90
N ALA A 204 -3.34 -8.68 -12.72
CA ALA A 204 -2.75 -9.53 -13.75
C ALA A 204 -2.00 -8.72 -14.81
N VAL A 205 -2.61 -7.65 -15.34
CA VAL A 205 -2.02 -6.78 -16.36
C VAL A 205 -0.78 -6.07 -15.81
N MET A 206 -0.84 -5.50 -14.61
CA MET A 206 0.30 -4.83 -13.99
C MET A 206 1.48 -5.77 -13.79
N SER A 207 1.21 -6.95 -13.22
CA SER A 207 2.23 -7.98 -12.99
C SER A 207 2.87 -8.43 -14.31
N ALA A 208 2.07 -8.58 -15.37
CA ALA A 208 2.55 -8.93 -16.70
C ALA A 208 3.39 -7.82 -17.34
N LEU A 209 2.98 -6.55 -17.24
CA LEU A 209 3.73 -5.41 -17.75
C LEU A 209 5.10 -5.27 -17.07
N ILE A 210 5.15 -5.39 -15.74
CA ILE A 210 6.40 -5.37 -14.98
C ILE A 210 7.30 -6.53 -15.39
N ALA A 211 6.76 -7.75 -15.47
CA ALA A 211 7.52 -8.92 -15.90
C ALA A 211 8.04 -8.77 -17.35
N ALA A 212 7.23 -8.22 -18.25
CA ALA A 212 7.62 -7.96 -19.64
C ALA A 212 8.73 -6.91 -19.74
N ALA A 213 8.64 -5.82 -18.98
CA ALA A 213 9.67 -4.79 -18.94
C ALA A 213 11.01 -5.34 -18.43
N ILE A 214 10.98 -6.14 -17.35
CA ILE A 214 12.18 -6.80 -16.81
C ILE A 214 12.75 -7.77 -17.85
N ARG A 215 11.93 -8.58 -18.52
CA ARG A 215 12.40 -9.50 -19.57
C ARG A 215 13.03 -8.76 -20.74
N ALA A 216 12.43 -7.65 -21.18
CA ALA A 216 12.95 -6.83 -22.26
C ALA A 216 14.31 -6.22 -21.88
N GLU A 217 14.45 -5.71 -20.66
CA GLU A 217 15.73 -5.19 -20.15
C GLU A 217 16.81 -6.28 -20.11
N LEU A 218 16.50 -7.47 -19.59
CA LEU A 218 17.44 -8.60 -19.58
C LEU A 218 17.83 -9.05 -21.00
N ALA A 219 16.89 -9.09 -21.94
CA ALA A 219 17.16 -9.43 -23.33
C ALA A 219 18.11 -8.42 -24.01
N LEU A 220 17.92 -7.12 -23.75
CA LEU A 220 18.77 -6.05 -24.27
C LEU A 220 20.16 -6.00 -23.60
N SER A 221 20.29 -6.60 -22.42
CA SER A 221 21.54 -6.69 -21.66
C SER A 221 22.51 -7.75 -22.22
N GLY A 222 22.03 -8.65 -23.07
CA GLY A 222 22.83 -9.63 -23.78
C GLY A 222 23.12 -10.91 -22.97
N PRO A 223 24.01 -11.79 -23.48
CA PRO A 223 24.19 -13.15 -22.97
C PRO A 223 24.67 -13.27 -21.51
N SER A 224 25.29 -12.21 -20.98
CA SER A 224 25.76 -12.15 -19.59
C SER A 224 24.68 -11.74 -18.59
N ALA A 225 23.45 -11.48 -19.05
CA ALA A 225 22.35 -11.10 -18.19
C ALA A 225 21.94 -12.26 -17.25
N PRO A 226 21.56 -11.95 -16.00
CA PRO A 226 21.05 -12.98 -15.09
C PRO A 226 19.72 -13.57 -15.59
N ALA A 227 19.42 -14.79 -15.16
CA ALA A 227 18.12 -15.40 -15.42
C ALA A 227 16.99 -14.56 -14.82
N PHE A 228 15.84 -14.52 -15.50
CA PHE A 228 14.65 -13.77 -15.05
C PHE A 228 14.28 -14.06 -13.59
N ALA A 229 14.33 -15.32 -13.17
CA ALA A 229 14.00 -15.72 -11.80
C ALA A 229 14.92 -15.08 -10.74
N ALA A 230 16.19 -14.84 -11.06
CA ALA A 230 17.16 -14.20 -10.16
C ALA A 230 17.03 -12.67 -10.16
N ALA A 231 16.57 -12.07 -11.26
CA ALA A 231 16.45 -10.62 -11.42
C ALA A 231 15.08 -10.07 -10.99
N ALA A 232 13.99 -10.82 -11.18
CA ALA A 232 12.63 -10.31 -11.02
C ALA A 232 12.36 -9.76 -9.61
N GLY A 233 12.73 -10.51 -8.56
CA GLY A 233 12.54 -10.07 -7.18
C GLY A 233 13.21 -8.73 -6.86
N PRO A 234 14.52 -8.57 -7.14
CA PRO A 234 15.21 -7.30 -6.99
C PRO A 234 14.56 -6.15 -7.78
N TYR A 235 14.17 -6.35 -9.04
CA TYR A 235 13.52 -5.28 -9.81
C TYR A 235 12.15 -4.90 -9.24
N VAL A 236 11.33 -5.86 -8.79
CA VAL A 236 10.01 -5.56 -8.20
C VAL A 236 10.12 -4.68 -6.95
N LEU A 237 11.20 -4.82 -6.16
CA LEU A 237 11.46 -3.92 -5.02
C LEU A 237 11.56 -2.45 -5.43
N SER A 238 12.03 -2.15 -6.64
CA SER A 238 12.14 -0.77 -7.12
C SER A 238 10.78 -0.10 -7.34
N PHE A 239 9.68 -0.85 -7.44
CA PHE A 239 8.32 -0.32 -7.59
C PHE A 239 7.66 0.04 -6.26
N LEU A 240 8.26 -0.34 -5.13
CA LEU A 240 7.68 -0.09 -3.81
C LEU A 240 7.49 1.41 -3.50
N PRO A 241 8.43 2.32 -3.83
CA PRO A 241 8.21 3.76 -3.75
C PRO A 241 7.03 4.24 -4.57
N ILE A 242 6.83 3.71 -5.78
CA ILE A 242 5.73 4.10 -6.66
C ILE A 242 4.39 3.77 -5.99
N ALA A 243 4.23 2.54 -5.51
CA ALA A 243 3.01 2.11 -4.83
C ALA A 243 2.70 2.99 -3.61
N THR A 244 3.71 3.28 -2.79
CA THR A 244 3.56 4.09 -1.58
C THR A 244 3.30 5.56 -1.90
N GLY A 245 4.03 6.13 -2.85
CA GLY A 245 3.86 7.52 -3.26
C GLY A 245 2.50 7.77 -3.89
N TYR A 246 2.01 6.84 -4.72
CA TYR A 246 0.67 6.94 -5.27
C TYR A 246 -0.41 6.79 -4.19
N HIS A 247 -0.26 5.88 -3.22
CA HIS A 247 -1.15 5.79 -2.05
C HIS A 247 -1.24 7.12 -1.29
N VAL A 248 -0.10 7.70 -0.95
CA VAL A 248 -0.05 8.99 -0.22
C VAL A 248 -0.68 10.11 -1.04
N ALA A 249 -0.40 10.17 -2.35
CA ALA A 249 -0.99 11.17 -3.22
C ALA A 249 -2.51 10.97 -3.31
N HIS A 250 -2.98 9.76 -3.62
CA HIS A 250 -4.39 9.44 -3.80
C HIS A 250 -5.24 9.78 -2.56
N TYR A 251 -4.76 9.45 -1.36
CA TYR A 251 -5.49 9.73 -0.12
C TYR A 251 -5.17 11.09 0.51
N LEU A 252 -4.39 11.97 -0.13
CA LEU A 252 -4.03 13.27 0.44
C LEU A 252 -5.27 14.11 0.75
N VAL A 253 -6.22 14.19 -0.19
CA VAL A 253 -7.45 14.96 0.03
C VAL A 253 -8.30 14.32 1.12
N ALA A 254 -8.42 12.99 1.16
CA ALA A 254 -9.13 12.27 2.22
C ALA A 254 -8.51 12.53 3.61
N LEU A 255 -7.17 12.62 3.70
CA LEU A 255 -6.48 12.97 4.93
C LEU A 255 -6.77 14.42 5.35
N LEU A 256 -6.72 15.37 4.40
CA LEU A 256 -7.00 16.79 4.67
C LEU A 256 -8.46 17.05 5.04
N THR A 257 -9.40 16.27 4.52
CA THR A 257 -10.83 16.41 4.81
C THR A 257 -11.21 15.59 6.04
N SER A 258 -11.10 14.27 5.96
CA SER A 258 -11.56 13.35 7.01
C SER A 258 -10.63 13.30 8.22
N GLY A 259 -9.37 13.69 8.07
CA GLY A 259 -8.46 13.89 9.21
C GLY A 259 -8.93 15.00 10.16
N GLN A 260 -9.69 16.00 9.67
CA GLN A 260 -10.29 17.01 10.55
C GLN A 260 -11.32 16.37 11.50
N TYR A 261 -12.13 15.43 11.01
CA TYR A 261 -13.05 14.68 11.87
C TYR A 261 -12.34 13.77 12.86
N VAL A 262 -11.15 13.25 12.52
CA VAL A 262 -10.30 12.52 13.48
C VAL A 262 -9.90 13.44 14.63
N LEU A 263 -9.47 14.67 14.33
CA LEU A 263 -9.09 15.64 15.36
C LEU A 263 -10.29 16.01 16.26
N VAL A 264 -11.48 16.21 15.68
CA VAL A 264 -12.71 16.44 16.45
C VAL A 264 -13.02 15.25 17.36
N ALA A 265 -12.94 14.02 16.83
CA ALA A 265 -13.17 12.81 17.62
C ALA A 265 -12.12 12.62 18.73
N LEU A 266 -10.88 13.07 18.54
CA LEU A 266 -9.85 13.05 19.59
C LEU A 266 -10.05 14.16 20.65
N ASN A 267 -10.68 15.27 20.27
CA ASN A 267 -10.97 16.37 21.19
C ASN A 267 -12.05 15.98 22.23
N ASP A 268 -13.04 15.17 21.81
CA ASP A 268 -14.08 14.60 22.68
C ASP A 268 -14.37 13.12 22.35
N PRO A 269 -13.49 12.18 22.77
CA PRO A 269 -13.55 10.78 22.35
C PRO A 269 -14.71 9.98 22.93
N PHE A 270 -15.27 10.44 24.04
CA PHE A 270 -16.37 9.76 24.74
C PHE A 270 -17.70 10.52 24.62
N HIS A 271 -17.73 11.62 23.86
CA HIS A 271 -18.90 12.50 23.74
C HIS A 271 -19.38 13.01 25.10
N LEU A 272 -18.43 13.41 25.96
CA LEU A 272 -18.68 13.92 27.31
C LEU A 272 -18.46 15.44 27.39
N GLU A 273 -18.51 16.14 26.25
CA GLU A 273 -18.28 17.58 26.12
C GLU A 273 -16.85 17.98 26.52
N TRP A 274 -15.89 17.08 26.33
CA TRP A 274 -14.48 17.37 26.58
C TRP A 274 -13.88 18.28 25.51
N ALA A 275 -12.84 19.02 25.89
CA ALA A 275 -12.05 19.86 24.98
C ALA A 275 -10.56 19.53 25.12
N LEU A 276 -10.18 18.26 24.91
CA LEU A 276 -8.81 17.77 25.14
C LEU A 276 -7.74 18.51 24.32
N LEU A 277 -8.11 18.97 23.12
CA LEU A 277 -7.25 19.70 22.19
C LEU A 277 -7.59 21.19 22.12
N GLY A 278 -8.61 21.65 22.87
CA GLY A 278 -9.07 23.04 22.84
C GLY A 278 -9.63 23.50 21.50
N LEU A 279 -10.13 22.57 20.67
CA LEU A 279 -10.70 22.90 19.36
C LEU A 279 -12.06 23.60 19.48
N PRO A 280 -12.36 24.60 18.63
CA PRO A 280 -13.68 25.25 18.59
C PRO A 280 -14.76 24.32 18.04
N GLU A 281 -16.03 24.59 18.38
CA GLU A 281 -17.19 23.77 17.98
C GLU A 281 -17.35 23.58 16.46
N HIS A 282 -16.85 24.52 15.65
CA HIS A 282 -16.96 24.50 14.18
C HIS A 282 -15.57 24.42 13.52
N TRP A 283 -14.82 23.38 13.86
CA TRP A 283 -13.45 23.18 13.36
C TRP A 283 -13.38 22.67 11.92
N VAL A 284 -14.36 21.88 11.47
CA VAL A 284 -14.29 21.21 10.15
C VAL A 284 -14.68 22.16 9.03
N GLY A 285 -13.81 22.31 8.03
CA GLY A 285 -14.05 23.15 6.86
C GLY A 285 -13.46 22.59 5.57
N PHE A 286 -14.18 22.77 4.46
CA PHE A 286 -13.79 22.34 3.12
C PHE A 286 -13.55 23.50 2.14
N GLY A 287 -13.57 24.75 2.62
CA GLY A 287 -13.43 25.94 1.75
C GLY A 287 -12.11 26.00 0.97
N PHE A 288 -11.07 25.30 1.42
CA PHE A 288 -9.82 25.18 0.67
C PHE A 288 -9.97 24.39 -0.64
N LEU A 289 -11.01 23.56 -0.79
CA LEU A 289 -11.32 22.84 -2.04
C LEU A 289 -12.05 23.70 -3.07
N THR A 290 -12.56 24.88 -2.68
CA THR A 290 -13.25 25.81 -3.59
C THR A 290 -12.39 27.01 -3.97
N GLN A 291 -11.22 27.18 -3.34
CA GLN A 291 -10.30 28.27 -3.62
C GLN A 291 -9.21 27.83 -4.59
N HIS A 292 -9.05 28.56 -5.70
CA HIS A 292 -8.09 28.24 -6.75
C HIS A 292 -6.66 28.05 -6.22
N ASP A 293 -6.19 28.92 -5.32
CA ASP A 293 -4.81 28.84 -4.81
C ASP A 293 -4.56 27.60 -3.95
N SER A 294 -5.54 27.23 -3.11
CA SER A 294 -5.47 26.02 -2.29
C SER A 294 -5.53 24.74 -3.13
N VAL A 295 -6.43 24.68 -4.11
CA VAL A 295 -6.51 23.56 -5.07
C VAL A 295 -5.22 23.44 -5.87
N ARG A 296 -4.62 24.56 -6.29
CA ARG A 296 -3.32 24.58 -6.99
C ARG A 296 -2.19 24.03 -6.11
N LEU A 297 -2.14 24.38 -4.83
CA LEU A 297 -1.14 23.84 -3.88
C LEU A 297 -1.32 22.34 -3.69
N ILE A 298 -2.56 21.88 -3.56
CA ILE A 298 -2.88 20.45 -3.47
C ILE A 298 -2.41 19.72 -4.73
N TRP A 299 -2.70 20.24 -5.93
CA TRP A 299 -2.22 19.67 -7.18
C TRP A 299 -0.69 19.60 -7.26
N GLN A 300 0.00 20.67 -6.86
CA GLN A 300 1.46 20.69 -6.81
C GLN A 300 2.02 19.66 -5.83
N ALA A 301 1.38 19.46 -4.69
CA ALA A 301 1.75 18.41 -3.73
C ALA A 301 1.59 17.00 -4.34
N HIS A 302 0.44 16.71 -4.97
CA HIS A 302 0.24 15.44 -5.68
C HIS A 302 1.33 15.18 -6.72
N TRP A 303 1.60 16.17 -7.57
CA TRP A 303 2.64 16.09 -8.59
C TRP A 303 4.02 15.83 -7.98
N ALA A 304 4.40 16.58 -6.93
CA ALA A 304 5.69 16.45 -6.28
C ALA A 304 5.86 15.07 -5.61
N ILE A 305 4.82 14.56 -4.95
CA ILE A 305 4.82 13.25 -4.30
C ILE A 305 4.99 12.15 -5.36
N ILE A 306 4.17 12.16 -6.41
CA ILE A 306 4.24 11.15 -7.48
C ILE A 306 5.59 11.20 -8.18
N LEU A 307 6.05 12.39 -8.57
CA LEU A 307 7.32 12.52 -9.28
C LEU A 307 8.49 12.04 -8.42
N SER A 308 8.55 12.44 -7.14
CA SER A 308 9.62 12.04 -6.23
C SER A 308 9.65 10.52 -6.02
N ALA A 309 8.48 9.90 -5.86
CA ALA A 309 8.36 8.45 -5.74
C ALA A 309 8.87 7.69 -6.99
N HIS A 310 8.54 8.19 -8.18
CA HIS A 310 8.99 7.59 -9.44
C HIS A 310 10.48 7.82 -9.69
N LEU A 311 11.00 9.01 -9.39
CA LEU A 311 12.44 9.28 -9.47
C LEU A 311 13.21 8.34 -8.53
N LEU A 312 12.73 8.16 -7.30
CA LEU A 312 13.31 7.21 -6.36
C LEU A 312 13.27 5.77 -6.91
N ALA A 313 12.15 5.34 -7.48
CA ALA A 313 12.02 4.03 -8.10
C ALA A 313 12.99 3.81 -9.26
N VAL A 314 13.14 4.79 -10.17
CA VAL A 314 14.10 4.72 -11.28
C VAL A 314 15.54 4.64 -10.77
N LEU A 315 15.89 5.43 -9.74
CA LEU A 315 17.22 5.41 -9.13
C LEU A 315 17.52 4.06 -8.47
N LEU A 316 16.54 3.48 -7.76
CA LEU A 316 16.64 2.15 -7.17
C LEU A 316 16.76 1.07 -8.25
N ALA A 317 15.95 1.12 -9.30
CA ALA A 317 16.02 0.18 -10.43
C ALA A 317 17.41 0.22 -11.09
N ALA A 318 17.94 1.41 -11.35
CA ALA A 318 19.29 1.58 -11.90
C ALA A 318 20.38 1.06 -10.94
N HIS A 319 20.21 1.22 -9.62
CA HIS A 319 21.13 0.66 -8.64
C HIS A 319 21.06 -0.87 -8.60
N ILE A 320 19.85 -1.44 -8.60
CA ILE A 320 19.61 -2.88 -8.63
C ILE A 320 20.21 -3.50 -9.90
N ALA A 321 19.97 -2.90 -11.07
CA ALA A 321 20.55 -3.33 -12.34
C ALA A 321 22.09 -3.41 -12.28
N ARG A 322 22.74 -2.41 -11.68
CA ARG A 322 24.19 -2.45 -11.45
C ARG A 322 24.58 -3.59 -10.50
N LYS A 323 23.86 -3.79 -9.40
CA LYS A 323 24.18 -4.84 -8.42
C LYS A 323 24.00 -6.26 -8.98
N THR A 324 23.09 -6.46 -9.93
CA THR A 324 22.80 -7.76 -10.56
C THR A 324 23.66 -8.06 -11.80
N GLY A 325 24.63 -7.20 -12.12
CA GLY A 325 25.55 -7.43 -13.24
C GLY A 325 25.03 -6.95 -14.61
N VAL A 326 23.91 -6.22 -14.66
CA VAL A 326 23.36 -5.60 -15.87
C VAL A 326 24.16 -4.31 -16.16
N HIS A 327 25.40 -4.46 -16.63
CA HIS A 327 26.39 -3.38 -16.59
C HIS A 327 26.69 -2.62 -17.89
N THR A 328 26.23 -3.07 -19.06
CA THR A 328 26.95 -2.67 -20.28
C THR A 328 26.21 -1.72 -21.22
N ARG A 329 24.90 -1.51 -21.10
CA ARG A 329 24.16 -0.63 -22.03
C ARG A 329 23.05 0.18 -21.36
N ARG A 330 23.15 1.51 -21.40
CA ARG A 330 22.07 2.42 -20.95
C ARG A 330 20.73 2.13 -21.65
N ILE A 331 20.79 1.68 -22.90
CA ILE A 331 19.63 1.27 -23.70
C ILE A 331 18.87 0.10 -23.04
N ALA A 332 19.56 -0.80 -22.34
CA ALA A 332 18.93 -1.94 -21.69
C ALA A 332 18.00 -1.53 -20.53
N GLN A 333 18.24 -0.38 -19.89
CA GLN A 333 17.42 0.13 -18.80
C GLN A 333 16.14 0.85 -19.27
N LEU A 334 16.03 1.11 -20.59
CA LEU A 334 14.91 1.86 -21.16
C LEU A 334 13.55 1.18 -20.94
N PRO A 335 13.36 -0.15 -21.05
CA PRO A 335 12.05 -0.76 -20.88
C PRO A 335 11.45 -0.55 -19.49
N VAL A 336 12.21 -0.79 -18.41
CA VAL A 336 11.73 -0.58 -17.03
C VAL A 336 11.55 0.91 -16.75
N ALA A 337 12.49 1.76 -17.17
CA ALA A 337 12.35 3.21 -17.00
C ALA A 337 11.14 3.77 -17.77
N ALA A 338 10.89 3.32 -19.00
CA ALA A 338 9.74 3.73 -19.80
C ALA A 338 8.43 3.28 -19.14
N LEU A 339 8.37 2.04 -18.62
CA LEU A 339 7.21 1.58 -17.86
C LEU A 339 6.94 2.49 -16.65
N MET A 340 7.97 2.84 -15.88
CA MET A 340 7.83 3.76 -14.74
C MET A 340 7.36 5.15 -15.18
N VAL A 341 7.90 5.71 -16.28
CA VAL A 341 7.45 7.01 -16.81
C VAL A 341 5.99 6.96 -17.28
N LEU A 342 5.60 5.91 -18.00
CA LEU A 342 4.20 5.71 -18.40
C LEU A 342 3.29 5.61 -17.18
N TYR A 343 3.78 4.98 -16.12
CA TYR A 343 3.06 4.87 -14.86
C TYR A 343 2.96 6.21 -14.11
N THR A 344 3.97 7.08 -14.20
CA THR A 344 3.89 8.48 -13.73
C THR A 344 2.77 9.22 -14.46
N VAL A 345 2.74 9.12 -15.79
CA VAL A 345 1.72 9.77 -16.62
C VAL A 345 0.34 9.23 -16.28
N PHE A 346 0.21 7.91 -16.14
CA PHE A 346 -1.04 7.25 -15.74
C PHE A 346 -1.50 7.70 -14.35
N GLY A 347 -0.62 7.75 -13.34
CA GLY A 347 -0.97 8.19 -12.00
C GLY A 347 -1.39 9.65 -11.93
N LEU A 348 -0.69 10.55 -12.64
CA LEU A 348 -1.10 11.96 -12.76
C LEU A 348 -2.43 12.11 -13.49
N TRP A 349 -2.64 11.34 -14.56
CA TRP A 349 -3.89 11.31 -15.29
C TRP A 349 -5.05 10.89 -14.37
N LEU A 350 -4.89 9.82 -13.58
CA LEU A 350 -5.90 9.37 -12.61
C LEU A 350 -6.28 10.49 -11.63
N LEU A 351 -5.30 11.17 -11.04
CA LEU A 351 -5.58 12.26 -10.08
C LEU A 351 -6.19 13.52 -10.70
N SER A 352 -5.96 13.75 -11.99
CA SER A 352 -6.55 14.89 -12.72
C SER A 352 -7.89 14.56 -13.38
N SER A 353 -8.25 13.28 -13.43
CA SER A 353 -9.44 12.83 -14.16
C SER A 353 -10.70 13.20 -13.40
N PRO A 354 -11.77 13.63 -14.09
CA PRO A 354 -13.09 13.75 -13.47
C PRO A 354 -13.51 12.40 -12.89
N ALA A 355 -13.88 12.41 -11.62
CA ALA A 355 -14.33 11.25 -10.87
C ALA A 355 -15.78 11.42 -10.44
N ALA A 356 -16.52 10.31 -10.34
CA ALA A 356 -17.86 10.32 -9.77
C ALA A 356 -17.76 10.14 -8.26
N GLY A 357 -18.21 11.14 -7.50
CA GLY A 357 -18.10 11.18 -6.05
C GLY A 357 -17.99 12.60 -5.54
#